data_AF-A0A7D5S8N9-F1
#
_entry.id   AF-A0A7D5S8N9-F1
#
_cell.length_a   1.000
_cell.length_b   1.000
_cell.length_c   1.000
_cell.angle_alpha   90.00
_cell.angle_beta   90.00
_cell.angle_gamma   90.00
#
_symmetry.space_group_name_H-M   'P 1'
#
loop_
_entity.id
_entity.type
_entity.pdbx_description
1 polymer ?
#
loop_
_entity_poly.entity_id
_entity_poly.type
_entity_poly.pdbx_seq_one_letter_code
_entity_poly.pdbx_strand_id
1 'polypeptide(L)' 'MVGRFQKPSLPEFTPTVQVNKLWETSIGNGTGGQYLQLPPSVQGNTVYAVSYKNKVAAVDANTGNRLWEANLKKRL' A
#
# COMPACT_ATOMS: atom_id res chain seq x y z
N MET A 1 12.14 22.76 29.94
CA MET A 1 12.96 21.72 29.30
C MET A 1 12.04 20.87 28.43
N VAL A 2 12.21 20.89 27.11
CA VAL A 2 11.48 19.99 26.20
C VAL A 2 12.37 18.78 25.94
N GLY A 3 11.97 17.61 26.45
CA GLY A 3 12.69 16.36 26.23
C GLY A 3 12.65 15.96 24.76
N ARG A 4 13.77 15.45 24.24
CA ARG A 4 13.81 14.88 22.88
C ARG A 4 13.02 13.58 22.88
N PHE A 5 11.92 13.53 22.14
CA PHE A 5 11.20 12.28 21.90
C PHE A 5 12.02 11.42 20.92
N GLN A 6 12.63 10.36 21.44
CA GLN A 6 13.31 9.35 20.63
C GLN A 6 12.33 8.21 20.35
N LYS A 7 12.14 7.86 19.08
CA LYS A 7 11.37 6.66 18.71
C LYS A 7 12.10 5.43 19.28
N PRO A 8 11.45 4.57 20.08
CA PRO A 8 12.09 3.38 20.61
C PRO A 8 12.49 2.43 19.47
N SER A 9 13.54 1.64 19.69
CA SER A 9 13.89 0.53 18.81
C SER A 9 12.77 -0.52 18.80
N LEU A 10 12.70 -1.32 17.73
CA LEU A 10 11.79 -2.46 17.70
C LEU A 10 12.15 -3.43 18.83
N PRO A 11 11.17 -3.96 19.58
CA PRO A 11 11.44 -4.97 20.59
C PRO A 11 11.79 -6.30 19.93
N GLU A 12 12.67 -7.06 20.58
CA GLU A 12 12.94 -8.44 20.21
C GLU A 12 11.74 -9.33 20.52
N PHE A 13 11.43 -10.26 19.61
CA PHE A 13 10.40 -11.26 19.82
C PHE A 13 10.79 -12.56 19.12
N THR A 14 10.30 -13.69 19.64
CA THR A 14 10.44 -14.98 18.96
C THR A 14 9.22 -15.18 18.04
N PRO A 15 9.40 -15.28 16.70
CA PRO A 15 8.29 -15.52 15.79
C PRO A 15 7.66 -16.89 16.04
N THR A 16 6.36 -16.93 16.30
CA THR A 16 5.59 -18.19 16.41
C THR A 16 4.99 -18.64 15.08
N VAL A 17 4.92 -17.73 14.10
CA VAL A 17 4.40 -17.97 12.75
C VAL A 17 5.31 -17.28 11.75
N GLN A 18 5.61 -17.96 10.64
CA GLN A 18 6.36 -17.37 9.53
C GLN A 18 5.38 -16.72 8.53
N VAL A 19 5.60 -15.46 8.20
CA VAL A 19 4.83 -14.74 7.18
C VAL A 19 5.60 -14.80 5.86
N ASN A 20 4.99 -15.41 4.85
CA ASN A 20 5.54 -15.47 3.50
C ASN A 20 4.91 -14.38 2.63
N LYS A 21 5.74 -13.55 2.00
CA LYS A 21 5.28 -12.56 1.01
C LYS A 21 4.91 -13.29 -0.28
N LEU A 22 3.61 -13.33 -0.59
CA LEU A 22 3.13 -13.96 -1.83
C LEU A 22 3.41 -13.09 -3.05
N TRP A 23 3.12 -11.79 -2.97
CA TRP A 23 3.38 -10.83 -4.04
C TRP A 23 3.49 -9.41 -3.47
N GLU A 24 3.98 -8.50 -4.30
CA GLU A 24 4.06 -7.07 -4.03
C GLU A 24 3.83 -6.30 -5.33
N THR A 25 2.98 -5.27 -5.27
CA THR A 25 2.67 -4.44 -6.45
C THR A 25 2.68 -2.97 -6.05
N SER A 26 3.58 -2.19 -6.63
CA SER A 26 3.67 -0.75 -6.35
C SER A 26 2.62 0.04 -7.13
N ILE A 27 1.81 0.84 -6.43
CA ILE A 27 0.81 1.73 -7.04
C ILE A 27 1.24 3.18 -6.85
N GLY A 28 1.88 3.74 -7.89
CA GLY A 28 2.36 5.12 -7.87
C GLY A 28 3.23 5.42 -6.66
N ASN A 29 2.92 6.50 -5.95
CA ASN A 29 3.69 6.99 -4.80
C ASN A 29 2.97 6.80 -3.46
N GLY A 30 2.01 5.86 -3.38
CA GLY A 30 1.20 5.65 -2.17
C GLY A 30 0.52 6.94 -1.72
N THR A 31 0.66 7.29 -0.44
CA THR A 31 0.12 8.55 0.13
C THR A 31 0.95 9.80 -0.20
N GLY A 32 2.12 9.65 -0.83
CA GLY A 32 2.98 10.78 -1.18
C GLY A 32 3.49 11.59 0.02
N GLY A 33 3.63 10.96 1.19
CA GLY A 33 4.03 11.62 2.43
C GLY A 33 2.93 12.51 3.03
N GLN A 34 1.72 12.48 2.47
CA GLN A 34 0.57 13.20 3.00
C GLN A 34 -0.14 12.36 4.06
N TYR A 35 -0.89 13.03 4.93
CA TYR A 35 -1.72 12.39 5.94
C TYR A 35 -3.06 11.92 5.32
N LEU A 36 -2.96 11.01 4.33
CA LEU A 36 -4.10 10.46 3.61
C LEU A 36 -4.37 9.02 4.02
N GLN A 37 -5.64 8.70 4.23
CA GLN A 37 -6.11 7.33 4.43
C GLN A 37 -6.57 6.78 3.07
N LEU A 38 -5.69 6.02 2.40
CA LEU A 38 -5.97 5.38 1.12
C LEU A 38 -5.85 3.85 1.25
N PRO A 39 -6.69 3.21 2.09
CA PRO A 39 -6.64 1.76 2.22
C PRO A 39 -7.03 1.12 0.87
N PRO A 40 -6.35 0.03 0.46
CA PRO A 40 -6.84 -0.77 -0.65
C PRO A 40 -8.20 -1.39 -0.29
N SER A 41 -9.06 -1.58 -1.28
CA SER A 41 -10.32 -2.32 -1.13
C SER A 41 -10.25 -3.62 -1.93
N VAL A 42 -11.03 -4.62 -1.51
CA VAL A 42 -11.08 -5.94 -2.17
C VAL A 42 -12.52 -6.27 -2.53
N GLN A 43 -12.74 -6.71 -3.76
CA GLN A 43 -14.01 -7.25 -4.22
C GLN A 43 -13.75 -8.48 -5.08
N GLY A 44 -14.28 -9.64 -4.65
CA GLY A 44 -13.96 -10.92 -5.30
C GLY A 44 -12.45 -11.18 -5.29
N ASN A 45 -11.89 -11.44 -6.47
CA ASN A 45 -10.44 -11.69 -6.65
C ASN A 45 -9.64 -10.43 -7.05
N THR A 46 -10.19 -9.24 -6.82
CA THR A 46 -9.55 -7.99 -7.26
C THR A 46 -9.31 -7.05 -6.10
N VAL A 47 -8.05 -6.62 -5.97
CA VAL A 47 -7.61 -5.55 -5.08
C VAL A 47 -7.61 -4.25 -5.87
N TYR A 48 -8.28 -3.22 -5.34
CA TYR A 48 -8.28 -1.88 -5.87
C TYR A 48 -7.48 -0.96 -4.96
N ALA A 49 -6.60 -0.16 -5.55
CA ALA A 49 -5.76 0.77 -4.80
C ALA A 49 -5.56 2.07 -5.57
N VAL A 50 -5.35 3.16 -4.83
CA VAL A 50 -5.15 4.50 -5.36
C VAL A 50 -3.93 5.14 -4.72
N SER A 51 -3.24 5.96 -5.51
CA SER A 51 -2.12 6.79 -5.03
C SER A 51 -2.48 8.27 -5.04
N TYR A 52 -1.75 9.05 -4.24
CA TYR A 52 -1.85 10.50 -4.17
C TYR A 52 -1.74 11.18 -5.53
N LYS A 53 -0.90 10.66 -6.44
CA LYS A 53 -0.76 11.18 -7.80
C LYS A 53 -1.76 10.59 -8.80
N ASN A 54 -2.99 10.32 -8.36
CA ASN A 54 -4.16 10.01 -9.21
C ASN A 54 -4.05 8.71 -10.01
N LYS A 55 -3.08 7.84 -9.69
CA LYS A 55 -3.07 6.48 -10.24
C LYS A 55 -4.08 5.63 -9.48
N VAL A 56 -4.96 4.97 -10.20
CA VAL A 56 -5.87 3.93 -9.72
C VAL A 56 -5.53 2.63 -10.43
N ALA A 57 -5.51 1.54 -9.69
CA ALA A 57 -5.18 0.23 -10.22
C ALA A 57 -6.14 -0.84 -9.71
N ALA A 58 -6.40 -1.83 -10.56
CA ALA A 58 -6.92 -3.13 -10.16
C ALA A 58 -5.81 -4.17 -10.26
N VAL A 59 -5.72 -5.02 -9.26
CA VAL A 59 -4.69 -6.06 -9.12
C VAL A 59 -5.37 -7.38 -8.79
N ASP A 60 -4.93 -8.45 -9.45
CA ASP A 60 -5.34 -9.82 -9.13
C ASP A 60 -4.85 -10.20 -7.73
N ALA A 61 -5.77 -10.60 -6.85
CA ALA A 61 -5.47 -10.82 -5.43
C ALA A 61 -4.58 -12.04 -5.15
N ASN A 62 -4.54 -13.02 -6.06
CA ASN A 62 -3.75 -14.23 -5.89
C ASN A 62 -2.32 -14.07 -6.38
N THR A 63 -2.13 -13.29 -7.45
CA THR A 63 -0.86 -13.19 -8.18
C THR A 63 -0.14 -11.86 -8.02
N GLY A 64 -0.85 -10.79 -7.63
CA GLY A 64 -0.31 -9.43 -7.64
C GLY A 64 -0.23 -8.82 -9.04
N ASN A 65 -0.71 -9.52 -10.07
CA ASN A 65 -0.68 -9.00 -11.44
C ASN A 65 -1.65 -7.85 -11.61
N ARG A 66 -1.20 -6.78 -12.26
CA ARG A 66 -2.03 -5.62 -12.58
C ARG A 66 -3.02 -5.98 -13.69
N LEU A 67 -4.32 -5.88 -13.38
CA LEU A 67 -5.39 -6.08 -14.35
C LEU A 67 -5.57 -4.84 -15.23
N TRP A 68 -5.54 -3.66 -14.62
CA TRP A 68 -5.54 -2.37 -15.32
C TRP A 68 -4.95 -1.24 -14.46
N GLU A 69 -4.59 -0.14 -15.10
CA GLU A 69 -4.25 1.13 -14.44
C GLU A 69 -4.88 2.30 -15.20
N ALA A 70 -5.39 3.27 -14.44
CA ALA A 70 -5.88 4.55 -14.95
C ALA A 70 -5.21 5.71 -14.21
N ASN A 71 -5.03 6.83 -14.91
CA ASN A 71 -4.61 8.09 -14.32
C ASN A 71 -5.76 9.10 -14.40
N LEU A 72 -6.35 9.47 -13.27
CA LEU A 72 -7.55 10.31 -13.24
C LEU A 72 -7.30 11.76 -13.69
N LYS A 73 -6.05 12.21 -13.81
CA LYS A 73 -5.72 13.54 -14.37
C LYS A 73 -5.60 13.56 -15.88
N LYS A 74 -5.45 12.40 -16.53
CA LYS A 74 -5.39 12.33 -17.98
C LYS A 74 -6.83 12.43 -18.50
N ARG A 75 -7.19 13.56 -19.11
CA ARG A 75 -8.39 13.63 -19.94
C ARG A 75 -8.22 12.62 -21.09
N LEU A 76 -9.26 11.80 -21.29
CA LEU A 76 -9.40 10.98 -22.49
C LEU A 76 -9.56 11.87 -23.72
#